data_AF-A0A968P7F1-F1
#
_entry.id   AF-A0A968P7F1-F1
#
_cell.length_a   1.000
_cell.length_b   1.000
_cell.length_c   1.000
_cell.angle_alpha   90.00
_cell.angle_beta   90.00
_cell.angle_gamma   90.00
#
_symmetry.space_group_name_H-M   'P 1'
#
loop_
_entity.id
_entity.type
_entity.pdbx_description
1 polymer ?
#
loop_
_entity_poly.entity_id
_entity_poly.type
_entity_poly.pdbx_seq_one_letter_code
_entity_poly.pdbx_strand_id
1 'polypeptide(L)'
;MPGSRTPIPESFASAEEAAEFWDCHSTADYDDLMEDVEMELSPVLRSRLERKKAYRLFGFSTEQINKIEALAKSENTDGLRLMSGWILQHI
;
A
#
# COMPACT_ATOMS: atom_id res chain seq x y z
N MET A 1 -24.79 14.59 -4.10
CA MET A 1 -25.35 15.38 -2.99
C MET A 1 -24.23 15.54 -1.99
N PRO A 2 -23.78 16.75 -1.61
CA PRO A 2 -22.86 16.85 -0.50
C PRO A 2 -23.63 16.38 0.73
N GLY A 3 -23.31 15.18 1.20
CA GLY A 3 -23.94 14.59 2.37
C GLY A 3 -23.73 15.54 3.55
N SER A 4 -24.74 15.70 4.38
CA SER A 4 -24.65 16.46 5.62
C SER A 4 -23.61 15.82 6.53
N ARG A 5 -22.33 16.20 6.38
CA ARG A 5 -21.26 15.79 7.29
C ARG A 5 -21.40 16.56 8.60
N THR A 6 -21.22 15.86 9.71
CA THR A 6 -21.16 16.49 11.03
C THR A 6 -19.88 17.32 11.11
N PRO A 7 -19.88 18.58 11.56
CA PRO A 7 -18.64 19.33 11.72
C PRO A 7 -17.73 18.64 12.74
N ILE A 8 -16.42 18.60 12.47
CA ILE A 8 -15.43 18.10 13.41
C ILE A 8 -15.39 19.08 14.61
N PRO A 9 -15.51 18.61 15.86
CA PRO A 9 -15.37 19.46 17.04
C PRO A 9 -13.99 20.14 17.10
N GLU A 10 -13.93 21.36 17.64
CA GLU A 10 -12.65 22.08 17.81
C GLU A 10 -11.69 21.35 18.77
N SER A 11 -12.23 20.59 19.71
CA SER A 11 -11.48 19.75 20.64
C SER A 11 -12.32 18.55 21.08
N PHE A 12 -11.68 17.40 21.29
CA PHE A 12 -12.26 16.27 21.99
C PHE A 12 -11.84 16.30 23.46
N ALA A 13 -12.76 15.98 24.38
CA ALA A 13 -12.50 15.93 25.82
C ALA A 13 -11.70 14.69 26.23
N SER A 14 -11.73 13.62 25.43
CA SER A 14 -10.95 12.40 25.61
C SER A 14 -10.65 11.67 24.29
N ALA A 15 -9.74 10.69 24.34
CA ALA A 15 -9.47 9.84 23.18
C ALA A 15 -10.68 8.93 22.85
N GLU A 16 -11.43 8.48 23.86
CA GLU A 16 -12.66 7.71 23.68
C GLU A 16 -13.73 8.49 22.90
N GLU A 17 -13.92 9.77 23.21
CA GLU A 17 -14.88 10.61 22.48
C GLU A 17 -14.46 10.80 21.02
N ALA A 18 -13.16 10.99 20.77
CA ALA A 18 -12.62 11.06 19.41
C ALA A 18 -12.85 9.74 18.65
N ALA A 19 -12.65 8.60 19.30
CA ALA A 19 -12.90 7.29 18.72
C ALA A 19 -14.39 7.09 18.39
N GLU A 20 -15.29 7.39 19.32
CA GLU A 20 -16.75 7.30 19.11
C GLU A 20 -17.21 8.16 17.93
N PHE A 21 -16.63 9.36 17.76
CA PHE A 21 -16.88 10.18 16.58
C PHE A 21 -16.40 9.47 15.31
N TRP A 22 -15.15 9.02 15.22
CA TRP A 22 -14.62 8.41 14.00
C TRP A 22 -15.17 7.01 13.69
N ASP A 23 -15.74 6.29 14.66
CA ASP A 23 -16.44 5.04 14.41
C ASP A 23 -17.69 5.22 13.52
N CYS A 24 -18.30 6.41 13.55
CA CYS A 24 -19.49 6.74 12.77
C CYS A 24 -19.22 7.65 11.56
N HIS A 25 -18.00 8.16 11.40
CA HIS A 25 -17.67 9.15 10.36
C HIS A 25 -16.47 8.71 9.54
N SER A 26 -16.54 8.83 8.21
CA SER A 26 -15.39 8.55 7.35
C SER A 26 -14.48 9.76 7.25
N THR A 27 -13.17 9.57 7.35
CA THR A 27 -12.19 10.62 7.05
C THR A 27 -12.30 11.15 5.62
N ALA A 28 -12.77 10.32 4.68
CA ALA A 28 -12.96 10.71 3.29
C ALA A 28 -14.03 11.81 3.11
N ASP A 29 -14.96 11.94 4.06
CA ASP A 29 -15.98 12.99 4.04
C ASP A 29 -15.42 14.37 4.43
N TYR A 30 -14.15 14.43 4.85
CA TYR A 30 -13.46 15.65 5.31
C TYR A 30 -12.18 15.96 4.51
N ASP A 31 -12.04 15.39 3.31
CA ASP A 31 -10.84 15.53 2.46
C ASP A 31 -10.46 17.00 2.17
N ASP A 32 -11.43 17.88 1.97
CA ASP A 32 -11.24 19.33 1.78
C ASP A 32 -10.75 20.07 3.03
N LEU A 33 -10.79 19.44 4.20
CA LEU A 33 -10.22 19.95 5.45
C LEU A 33 -8.83 19.38 5.73
N MET A 34 -8.36 18.42 4.93
CA MET A 34 -7.05 17.81 5.08
C MET A 34 -6.02 18.50 4.20
N GLU A 35 -4.74 18.29 4.54
CA GLU A 35 -3.61 18.73 3.73
C GLU A 35 -2.81 17.53 3.23
N ASP A 36 -2.21 17.67 2.06
CA ASP A 36 -1.29 16.68 1.53
C ASP A 36 -0.04 16.61 2.42
N VAL A 37 0.22 15.43 2.99
CA VAL A 37 1.41 15.17 3.79
C VAL A 37 2.42 14.38 2.98
N GLU A 38 3.63 14.94 2.81
CA GLU A 38 4.75 14.20 2.23
C GLU A 38 5.22 13.11 3.19
N MET A 39 5.22 11.87 2.70
CA MET A 39 5.66 10.69 3.46
C MET A 39 6.84 10.02 2.79
N GLU A 40 7.94 9.87 3.52
CA GLU A 40 9.07 9.07 3.08
C GLU A 40 8.89 7.60 3.46
N LEU A 41 8.90 6.74 2.44
CA LEU A 41 8.90 5.29 2.66
C LEU A 41 10.32 4.81 2.93
N SER A 42 10.45 3.91 3.91
CA SER A 42 11.72 3.21 4.12
C SER A 42 12.16 2.46 2.86
N PRO A 43 13.48 2.31 2.61
CA PRO A 43 13.99 1.62 1.42
C PRO A 43 13.42 0.20 1.24
N VAL A 44 13.16 -0.50 2.36
CA VAL A 44 12.57 -1.84 2.37
C VAL A 44 11.11 -1.81 1.92
N LEU A 45 10.31 -0.87 2.43
CA LEU A 45 8.90 -0.72 2.03
C LEU A 45 8.78 -0.33 0.57
N ARG A 46 9.62 0.60 0.10
CA ARG A 46 9.68 1.01 -1.30
C ARG A 46 10.00 -0.17 -2.22
N SER A 47 11.06 -0.91 -1.92
CA SER A 47 11.46 -2.10 -2.70
C SER A 47 10.36 -3.16 -2.77
N ARG A 48 9.65 -3.39 -1.66
CA ARG A 48 8.53 -4.34 -1.61
C ARG A 48 7.34 -3.89 -2.46
N LEU A 49 7.04 -2.59 -2.49
CA LEU A 49 5.97 -2.04 -3.31
C LEU A 49 6.29 -2.16 -4.80
N GLU A 50 7.52 -1.83 -5.21
CA GLU A 50 7.92 -1.94 -6.62
C GLU A 50 7.83 -3.38 -7.13
N ARG A 51 8.21 -4.38 -6.31
CA ARG A 51 7.97 -5.79 -6.65
C ARG A 51 6.50 -6.12 -6.83
N LYS A 52 5.65 -5.70 -5.89
CA LYS A 52 4.20 -5.95 -5.98
C LYS A 52 3.58 -5.29 -7.21
N LYS A 53 4.01 -4.07 -7.55
CA LYS A 53 3.59 -3.37 -8.77
C LYS A 53 4.00 -4.15 -10.01
N ALA A 54 5.25 -4.62 -10.08
CA ALA A 54 5.76 -5.41 -11.19
C ALA A 54 4.99 -6.73 -11.35
N TYR A 55 4.79 -7.50 -10.28
CA TYR A 55 4.00 -8.75 -10.34
C TYR A 55 2.56 -8.51 -10.80
N ARG A 56 1.94 -7.41 -10.36
CA ARG A 56 0.61 -7.01 -10.82
C ARG A 56 0.61 -6.64 -12.30
N LEU A 57 1.61 -5.89 -12.76
CA LEU A 57 1.75 -5.49 -14.17
C LEU A 57 1.93 -6.70 -15.09
N PHE A 58 2.72 -7.69 -14.65
CA PHE A 58 2.91 -8.95 -15.37
C PHE A 58 1.71 -9.92 -15.24
N GLY A 59 0.69 -9.57 -14.45
CA GLY A 59 -0.51 -10.38 -14.30
C GLY A 59 -0.28 -11.72 -13.60
N PHE A 60 0.75 -11.84 -12.75
CA PHE A 60 1.02 -13.09 -12.06
C PHE A 60 -0.01 -13.39 -10.97
N SER A 61 -0.46 -14.63 -10.94
CA SER A 61 -1.28 -15.14 -9.84
C SER A 61 -0.47 -15.26 -8.56
N THR A 62 -1.15 -15.32 -7.41
CA THR A 62 -0.52 -15.57 -6.11
C THR A 62 0.34 -16.83 -6.12
N GLU A 63 -0.09 -17.87 -6.82
CA GLU A 63 0.67 -19.12 -6.91
C GLU A 63 1.98 -18.93 -7.70
N GLN A 64 1.94 -18.21 -8.82
CA GLN A 64 3.13 -17.91 -9.61
C GLN A 64 4.11 -17.04 -8.81
N ILE A 65 3.61 -16.00 -8.13
CA ILE A 65 4.44 -15.13 -7.27
C ILE A 65 5.13 -15.96 -6.18
N ASN A 66 4.40 -16.85 -5.50
CA ASN A 66 4.98 -17.69 -4.45
C ASN A 66 6.08 -18.62 -4.99
N LYS A 67 5.89 -19.18 -6.19
CA LYS A 67 6.91 -20.03 -6.84
C LYS A 67 8.16 -19.21 -7.21
N ILE A 68 7.98 -18.01 -7.77
CA ILE A 68 9.07 -17.09 -8.12
C ILE A 68 9.88 -16.71 -6.88
N GLU A 69 9.21 -16.32 -5.79
CA GLU A 69 9.89 -15.93 -4.53
C GLU A 69 10.59 -17.12 -3.85
N ALA A 70 9.99 -18.32 -3.89
CA ALA A 70 10.64 -19.53 -3.38
C ALA A 70 11.92 -19.87 -4.16
N LEU A 71 11.87 -19.77 -5.49
CA LEU A 71 13.02 -19.99 -6.36
C LEU A 71 14.10 -18.92 -6.12
N ALA A 72 13.71 -17.63 -6.08
CA ALA A 72 14.63 -16.53 -5.82
C ALA A 72 15.33 -16.67 -4.46
N LYS A 73 14.60 -17.09 -3.42
CA LYS A 73 15.19 -17.40 -2.11
C LYS A 73 16.21 -18.54 -2.17
N SER A 74 15.94 -19.58 -2.95
CA SER A 74 16.87 -20.71 -3.11
C SER A 74 18.16 -20.31 -3.83
N GLU A 75 18.08 -19.32 -4.73
CA GLU A 75 19.22 -18.77 -5.48
C GLU A 75 19.86 -17.54 -4.81
N ASN A 76 19.44 -17.21 -3.58
CA ASN A 76 19.88 -16.02 -2.82
C ASN A 76 19.80 -14.71 -3.64
N THR A 77 18.71 -14.57 -4.39
CA THR A 77 18.42 -13.41 -5.25
C THR A 77 17.01 -12.86 -4.98
N ASP A 78 16.68 -11.74 -5.62
CA ASP A 78 15.35 -11.15 -5.58
C ASP A 78 14.49 -11.64 -6.76
N GLY A 79 13.19 -11.84 -6.54
CA GLY A 79 12.27 -12.35 -7.56
C GLY A 79 12.29 -11.56 -8.86
N LEU A 80 12.40 -10.22 -8.81
CA LEU A 80 12.51 -9.41 -10.03
C LEU A 80 13.81 -9.64 -10.78
N ARG A 81 14.91 -9.86 -10.06
CA ARG A 81 16.22 -10.10 -10.66
C ARG A 81 16.26 -11.46 -11.35
N LEU A 82 15.67 -12.47 -10.72
CA LEU A 82 15.49 -13.80 -11.30
C LEU A 82 14.68 -13.72 -12.60
N MET A 83 13.53 -13.04 -12.58
CA MET A 83 12.68 -12.88 -13.76
C MET A 83 13.36 -12.08 -14.87
N SER A 84 14.02 -10.98 -14.53
CA SER A 84 14.72 -10.15 -15.53
C SER A 84 15.83 -10.95 -16.21
N GLY A 85 16.58 -11.75 -15.44
CA GLY A 85 17.58 -12.66 -16.00
C GLY A 85 16.98 -13.69 -16.94
N TRP A 86 15.85 -14.30 -16.56
CA TRP A 86 15.15 -15.26 -17.42
C TRP A 86 14.65 -14.63 -18.72
N ILE A 87 14.05 -13.42 -18.65
CA ILE A 87 13.59 -12.69 -19.84
C ILE A 87 14.76 -12.41 -20.79
N LEU A 88 15.87 -11.88 -20.27
CA LEU A 88 17.06 -11.56 -21.07
C LEU A 88 17.70 -12.78 -21.75
N GLN A 89 17.48 -13.98 -21.23
CA GLN A 89 17.98 -15.23 -21.82
C GLN A 89 17.09 -15.77 -22.95
N HIS A 90 15.83 -15.34 -23.03
CA HIS A 90 14.81 -15.89 -23.93
C HIS A 90 14.28 -14.88 -24.95
N ILE A 91 14.88 -13.69 -25.01
CA ILE A 91 14.72 -12.71 -26.10
C ILE A 91 15.90 -12.81 -27.06
#